data_AF-A0A665WBR9-F1
#
_entry.id   AF-A0A665WBR9-F1
#
_cell.length_a   1.000
_cell.length_b   1.000
_cell.length_c   1.000
_cell.angle_alpha   90.00
_cell.angle_beta   90.00
_cell.angle_gamma   90.00
#
_symmetry.space_group_name_H-M   'P 1'
#
loop_
_entity.id
_entity.type
_entity.pdbx_description
1 polymer ?
#
loop_
_entity_poly.entity_id
_entity_poly.type
_entity_poly.pdbx_seq_one_letter_code
_entity_poly.pdbx_strand_id
1 'polypeptide(L)'
;MHDAYEPVPILEKLPLQIDCLAAWEDWLLVGTKPGHLLLYRIKKDAGTNRFEVTLEKSNKNFSKKIQQLYVVSQYKILVSLLENNIHVHDLLTFQQITVVSKAKGATLFACDLQQTTTGEERLRMCVAVKKKLQLYYWKDREFYELQSDFAAPDIPKSMAWCENSICVGFKRDYYLIRMDGRGSIKELFPTGKQLEPLVAPLADGKVAVGQDDLTVVLNEEGTCTQKCALNWTDIPIAMEHQPPYIIAVLPRYVEIRTFEPRLLVQSVELQRPRFITSAGQNIVYVASNYFVWRLVPISIASQIRQLLQDKQFELALQLAKMKDDSDGDKKQQIHHIQNLYAFNLFCQKRFDDSMQVFAKLGTDPTHVIGLYPDLLPSDYRKQLHYPNPLPTLSGAELEKAHLALIDYLTQKRSHLVKQLNDSDPSTTSPLVEGTPTIKSRKKLLQIIDTTLLKCYLHTNSCLI
;
A
#
# COMPACT_ATOMS: atom_id res chain seq x y z
N MET A 1 -8.23 -15.36 1.44
CA MET A 1 -8.78 -13.99 1.38
C MET A 1 -8.91 -13.55 2.82
N HIS A 2 -8.30 -12.44 3.20
CA HIS A 2 -8.27 -11.99 4.60
C HIS A 2 -9.03 -10.68 4.74
N ASP A 3 -9.60 -10.44 5.91
CA ASP A 3 -10.34 -9.21 6.15
C ASP A 3 -9.37 -8.08 6.55
N ALA A 4 -9.30 -7.03 5.74
CA ALA A 4 -8.48 -5.86 6.02
C ALA A 4 -9.27 -4.75 6.73
N TYR A 5 -10.55 -4.61 6.39
CA TYR A 5 -11.43 -3.56 6.92
C TYR A 5 -12.81 -4.12 7.31
N GLU A 6 -13.38 -3.51 8.34
CA GLU A 6 -14.78 -3.69 8.72
C GLU A 6 -15.56 -2.40 8.38
N PRO A 7 -16.61 -2.47 7.53
CA PRO A 7 -17.44 -1.30 7.23
C PRO A 7 -18.37 -0.98 8.39
N VAL A 8 -18.25 0.22 8.95
CA VAL A 8 -19.16 0.71 9.99
C VAL A 8 -19.98 1.89 9.47
N PRO A 9 -21.32 1.84 9.51
CA PRO A 9 -22.14 2.98 9.12
C PRO A 9 -21.92 4.15 10.11
N ILE A 10 -21.68 5.33 9.56
CA ILE A 10 -21.49 6.59 10.31
C ILE A 10 -22.70 7.49 10.14
N LEU A 11 -23.17 7.64 8.90
CA LEU A 11 -24.36 8.42 8.58
C LEU A 11 -25.29 7.55 7.76
N GLU A 12 -26.55 7.47 8.18
CA GLU A 12 -27.56 6.67 7.50
C GLU A 12 -28.75 7.54 7.11
N LYS A 13 -29.25 7.33 5.89
CA LYS A 13 -30.48 7.98 5.38
C LYS A 13 -30.44 9.52 5.51
N LEU A 14 -29.30 10.11 5.15
CA LEU A 14 -29.15 11.56 5.11
C LEU A 14 -30.26 12.18 4.21
N PRO A 15 -31.03 13.17 4.68
CA PRO A 15 -32.11 13.76 3.88
C PRO A 15 -31.59 14.56 2.67
N LEU A 16 -30.31 14.94 2.68
CA LEU A 16 -29.65 15.70 1.63
C LEU A 16 -28.72 14.78 0.84
N GLN A 17 -28.78 14.85 -0.49
CA GLN A 17 -27.89 14.09 -1.36
C GLN A 17 -26.44 14.58 -1.18
N ILE A 18 -25.54 13.66 -0.87
CA ILE A 18 -24.09 13.86 -0.78
C ILE A 18 -23.53 14.01 -2.20
N ASP A 19 -22.61 14.95 -2.38
CA ASP A 19 -21.95 15.20 -3.66
C ASP A 19 -20.42 15.25 -3.56
N CYS A 20 -19.86 15.61 -2.39
CA CYS A 20 -18.44 15.50 -2.10
C CYS A 20 -18.19 15.31 -0.60
N LEU A 21 -17.00 14.81 -0.27
CA LEU A 21 -16.53 14.62 1.09
C LEU A 21 -15.12 15.19 1.25
N ALA A 22 -14.80 15.61 2.47
CA ALA A 22 -13.43 15.80 2.91
C ALA A 22 -13.35 15.47 4.41
N ALA A 23 -12.20 15.03 4.90
CA ALA A 23 -12.05 14.70 6.30
C ALA A 23 -10.65 15.07 6.81
N TRP A 24 -10.53 15.30 8.11
CA TRP A 24 -9.26 15.43 8.81
C TRP A 24 -9.44 15.01 10.26
N GLU A 25 -8.50 14.23 10.81
CA GLU A 25 -8.59 13.74 12.19
C GLU A 25 -9.96 13.09 12.47
N ASP A 26 -10.70 13.59 13.46
CA ASP A 26 -12.05 13.14 13.84
C ASP A 26 -13.18 13.91 13.14
N TRP A 27 -12.87 14.77 12.16
CA TRP A 27 -13.83 15.65 11.51
C TRP A 27 -14.15 15.17 10.09
N LEU A 28 -15.44 15.15 9.78
CA LEU A 28 -15.96 14.82 8.45
C LEU A 28 -16.80 15.98 7.92
N LEU A 29 -16.41 16.49 6.75
CA LEU A 29 -17.18 17.42 5.96
C LEU A 29 -17.98 16.66 4.90
N VAL A 30 -19.27 16.96 4.87
CA VAL A 30 -20.19 16.46 3.85
C VAL A 30 -20.72 17.64 3.05
N GLY A 31 -20.27 17.73 1.80
CA GLY A 31 -20.80 18.67 0.82
C GLY A 31 -22.02 18.06 0.14
N THR A 32 -23.14 18.78 0.20
CA THR A 32 -24.42 18.30 -0.34
C THR A 32 -24.76 18.97 -1.67
N LYS A 33 -25.56 18.29 -2.49
CA LYS A 33 -26.01 18.80 -3.80
C LYS A 33 -26.74 20.16 -3.74
N PRO A 34 -27.58 20.45 -2.72
CA PRO A 34 -28.19 21.78 -2.55
C PRO A 34 -27.20 22.88 -2.11
N GLY A 35 -25.96 22.53 -1.77
CA GLY A 35 -24.96 23.48 -1.31
C GLY A 35 -24.96 23.73 0.18
N HIS A 36 -25.33 22.74 0.99
CA HIS A 36 -25.05 22.76 2.42
C HIS A 36 -23.72 22.04 2.68
N LEU A 37 -22.89 22.66 3.53
CA LEU A 37 -21.70 22.04 4.10
C LEU A 37 -21.99 21.63 5.54
N LEU A 38 -21.98 20.32 5.80
CA LEU A 38 -22.22 19.74 7.12
C LEU A 38 -20.90 19.30 7.73
N LEU A 39 -20.63 19.72 8.97
CA LEU A 39 -19.46 19.32 9.73
C LEU A 39 -19.88 18.37 10.85
N TYR A 40 -19.42 17.13 10.73
CA TYR A 40 -19.61 16.10 11.75
C TYR A 40 -18.31 15.87 12.51
N ARG A 41 -18.44 15.58 13.80
CA ARG A 41 -17.36 15.03 14.62
C ARG A 41 -17.64 13.56 14.88
N ILE A 42 -16.64 12.72 14.64
CA ILE A 42 -16.74 11.27 14.66
C ILE A 42 -15.73 10.74 15.68
N LYS A 43 -16.20 10.50 16.90
CA LYS A 43 -15.35 9.95 17.95
C LYS A 43 -15.51 8.44 18.01
N LYS A 44 -14.38 7.73 18.13
CA LYS A 44 -14.40 6.27 18.34
C LYS A 44 -14.59 5.96 19.82
N ASP A 45 -15.53 5.10 20.14
CA ASP A 45 -15.69 4.57 21.49
C ASP A 45 -14.51 3.64 21.84
N ALA A 46 -13.89 3.86 23.00
CA ALA A 46 -12.75 3.07 23.42
C ALA A 46 -13.10 1.56 23.49
N GLY A 47 -12.31 0.73 22.81
CA GLY A 47 -12.46 -0.73 22.82
C GLY A 47 -13.60 -1.29 21.95
N THR A 48 -14.36 -0.47 21.22
CA THR A 48 -15.38 -0.95 20.27
C THR A 48 -15.22 -0.32 18.90
N ASN A 49 -15.91 -0.90 17.90
CA ASN A 49 -16.03 -0.29 16.57
C ASN A 49 -17.31 0.55 16.44
N ARG A 50 -17.79 1.12 17.56
CA ARG A 50 -18.87 2.11 17.57
C ARG A 50 -18.29 3.52 17.51
N PHE A 51 -19.06 4.41 16.88
CA PHE A 51 -18.69 5.80 16.72
C PHE A 51 -19.81 6.68 17.24
N GLU A 52 -19.45 7.63 18.10
CA GLU A 52 -20.30 8.76 18.43
C GLU A 52 -20.20 9.78 17.29
N VAL A 53 -21.33 10.10 16.68
CA VAL A 53 -21.42 11.01 15.54
C VAL A 53 -22.25 12.22 15.93
N THR A 54 -21.60 13.38 16.04
CA THR A 54 -22.27 14.65 16.37
C THR A 54 -22.24 15.60 15.18
N LEU A 55 -23.38 16.19 14.83
CA LEU A 55 -23.43 17.29 13.86
C LEU A 55 -23.08 18.59 14.60
N GLU A 56 -21.93 19.15 14.30
CA GLU A 56 -21.38 20.31 15.00
C GLU A 56 -21.79 21.61 14.30
N LYS A 57 -21.76 21.62 12.96
CA LYS A 57 -22.16 22.80 12.18
C LYS A 57 -22.89 22.41 10.90
N SER A 58 -23.85 23.25 10.52
CA SER A 58 -24.52 23.21 9.21
C SER A 58 -24.43 24.60 8.59
N ASN A 59 -23.66 24.74 7.52
CA ASN A 59 -23.48 26.00 6.81
C ASN A 59 -24.23 25.95 5.48
N LYS A 60 -25.20 26.87 5.30
CA LYS A 60 -26.00 27.00 4.08
C LYS A 60 -25.50 28.10 3.14
N ASN A 61 -24.48 28.87 3.53
CA ASN A 61 -24.01 30.04 2.78
C ASN A 61 -23.40 29.67 1.43
N PHE A 62 -22.94 28.43 1.26
CA PHE A 62 -22.44 27.93 -0.02
C PHE A 62 -23.53 27.98 -1.12
N SER A 63 -24.82 27.86 -0.76
CA SER A 63 -26.03 28.10 -1.57
C SER A 63 -26.14 27.35 -2.91
N LYS A 64 -25.11 26.60 -3.30
CA LYS A 64 -24.88 25.98 -4.59
C LYS A 64 -24.09 24.69 -4.43
N LYS A 65 -24.23 23.80 -5.42
CA LYS A 65 -23.52 22.52 -5.48
C LYS A 65 -22.01 22.69 -5.25
N ILE A 66 -21.49 22.00 -4.24
CA ILE A 66 -20.06 21.96 -3.92
C ILE A 66 -19.40 20.86 -4.77
N GLN A 67 -18.60 21.23 -5.76
CA GLN A 67 -18.05 20.28 -6.74
C GLN A 67 -16.84 19.51 -6.20
N GLN A 68 -15.96 20.18 -5.45
CA GLN A 68 -14.79 19.58 -4.82
C GLN A 68 -14.49 20.28 -3.50
N LEU A 69 -13.99 19.53 -2.53
CA LEU A 69 -13.49 20.00 -1.25
C LEU A 69 -12.09 19.43 -1.01
N TYR A 70 -11.21 20.24 -0.45
CA TYR A 70 -9.89 19.79 0.00
C TYR A 70 -9.52 20.50 1.28
N VAL A 71 -9.17 19.72 2.30
CA VAL A 71 -8.78 20.23 3.62
C VAL A 71 -7.26 20.33 3.68
N VAL A 72 -6.76 21.47 4.15
CA VAL A 72 -5.35 21.65 4.48
C VAL A 72 -5.23 21.98 5.96
N SER A 73 -5.07 20.93 6.77
CA SER A 73 -5.15 21.00 8.24
C SER A 73 -3.98 21.78 8.87
N GLN A 74 -2.83 21.83 8.19
CA GLN A 74 -1.63 22.58 8.61
C GLN A 74 -1.87 24.09 8.58
N TYR A 75 -2.52 24.59 7.53
CA TYR A 75 -2.89 26.01 7.41
C TYR A 75 -4.29 26.34 7.95
N LYS A 76 -5.03 25.34 8.45
CA LYS A 76 -6.43 25.48 8.92
C LYS A 76 -7.34 26.10 7.86
N ILE A 77 -7.16 25.72 6.60
CA ILE A 77 -8.00 26.18 5.48
C ILE A 77 -8.76 25.05 4.81
N LEU A 78 -9.89 25.42 4.22
CA LEU A 78 -10.72 24.59 3.36
C LEU A 78 -10.75 25.22 1.97
N VAL A 79 -10.23 24.50 0.97
CA VAL A 79 -10.33 24.88 -0.44
C VAL A 79 -11.57 24.22 -1.03
N SER A 80 -12.41 25.01 -1.70
CA SER A 80 -13.68 24.55 -2.26
C SER A 80 -13.88 25.07 -3.67
N LEU A 81 -14.37 24.21 -4.57
CA LEU A 81 -14.77 24.56 -5.93
C LEU A 81 -16.30 24.75 -5.99
N LEU A 82 -16.73 25.99 -6.24
CA LEU A 82 -18.13 26.42 -6.24
C LEU A 82 -18.39 27.27 -7.48
N GLU A 83 -19.39 26.91 -8.28
CA GLU A 83 -19.76 27.64 -9.51
C GLU A 83 -18.56 28.01 -10.41
N ASN A 84 -17.61 27.08 -10.54
CA ASN A 84 -16.37 27.25 -11.30
C ASN A 84 -15.43 28.35 -10.76
N ASN A 85 -15.49 28.65 -9.46
CA ASN A 85 -14.54 29.50 -8.75
C ASN A 85 -13.90 28.74 -7.60
N ILE A 86 -12.63 29.04 -7.32
CA ILE A 86 -11.92 28.50 -6.17
C ILE A 86 -12.05 29.47 -5.00
N HIS A 87 -12.71 29.00 -3.95
CA HIS A 87 -12.85 29.74 -2.70
C HIS A 87 -12.00 29.08 -1.62
N VAL A 88 -11.42 29.92 -0.76
CA VAL A 88 -10.68 29.48 0.41
C VAL A 88 -11.41 29.98 1.64
N HIS A 89 -11.75 29.06 2.54
CA HIS A 89 -12.43 29.34 3.78
C HIS A 89 -11.55 28.93 4.96
N ASP A 90 -11.78 29.55 6.11
CA ASP A 90 -11.27 29.04 7.38
C ASP A 90 -11.94 27.70 7.70
N LEU A 91 -11.14 26.71 8.09
CA LEU A 91 -11.57 25.31 8.21
C LEU A 91 -12.63 25.09 9.30
N LEU A 92 -12.63 25.91 10.36
CA LEU A 92 -13.53 25.73 11.51
C LEU A 92 -14.72 26.68 11.47
N THR A 93 -14.50 27.93 11.09
CA THR A 93 -15.54 28.97 11.05
C THR A 93 -16.28 29.02 9.73
N PHE A 94 -15.70 28.47 8.66
CA PHE A 94 -16.17 28.59 7.28
C PHE A 94 -16.31 30.03 6.79
N GLN A 95 -15.64 30.98 7.43
CA GLN A 95 -15.54 32.34 6.92
C GLN A 95 -14.65 32.35 5.68
N GLN A 96 -15.08 33.04 4.64
CA GLN A 96 -14.29 33.16 3.42
C GLN A 96 -13.03 34.00 3.70
N ILE A 97 -11.87 33.44 3.41
CA ILE A 97 -10.57 34.11 3.52
C ILE A 97 -10.28 34.84 2.22
N THR A 98 -10.31 34.12 1.10
CA THR A 98 -10.00 34.68 -0.23
C THR A 98 -10.70 33.89 -1.34
N VAL A 99 -10.72 34.48 -2.55
CA VAL A 99 -11.20 33.86 -3.78
C VAL A 99 -10.10 34.01 -4.82
N VAL A 100 -9.74 32.91 -5.48
CA VAL A 100 -8.70 32.92 -6.53
C VAL A 100 -9.31 33.45 -7.83
N SER A 101 -9.44 34.76 -7.92
CA SER A 101 -10.15 35.46 -9.01
C SER A 101 -9.60 35.15 -10.41
N LYS A 102 -8.29 34.93 -10.53
CA LYS A 102 -7.63 34.55 -11.79
C LYS A 102 -7.99 33.13 -12.27
N ALA A 103 -8.46 32.28 -11.37
CA ALA A 103 -8.92 30.92 -11.65
C ALA A 103 -10.43 30.85 -11.94
N LYS A 104 -11.06 31.96 -12.32
CA LYS A 104 -12.48 31.99 -12.70
C LYS A 104 -12.73 31.10 -13.92
N GLY A 105 -13.71 30.20 -13.81
CA GLY A 105 -13.97 29.16 -14.80
C GLY A 105 -13.23 27.85 -14.53
N ALA A 106 -12.72 27.66 -13.31
CA ALA A 106 -12.11 26.41 -12.86
C ALA A 106 -13.09 25.24 -12.96
N THR A 107 -12.62 24.09 -13.43
CA THR A 107 -13.41 22.86 -13.49
C THR A 107 -12.89 21.78 -12.56
N LEU A 108 -11.64 21.90 -12.13
CA LEU A 108 -10.94 20.89 -11.33
C LEU A 108 -9.76 21.57 -10.62
N PHE A 109 -9.49 21.18 -9.38
CA PHE A 109 -8.24 21.54 -8.70
C PHE A 109 -7.61 20.32 -7.99
N ALA A 110 -6.30 20.39 -7.76
CA ALA A 110 -5.53 19.42 -7.02
C ALA A 110 -4.50 20.15 -6.17
N CYS A 111 -4.49 19.86 -4.88
CA CYS A 111 -3.56 20.42 -3.91
C CYS A 111 -2.49 19.41 -3.55
N ASP A 112 -1.32 19.92 -3.20
CA ASP A 112 -0.22 19.12 -2.68
C ASP A 112 0.57 19.94 -1.65
N LEU A 113 0.86 19.32 -0.51
CA LEU A 113 1.58 19.92 0.59
C LEU A 113 2.98 19.34 0.62
N GLN A 114 3.96 20.10 0.12
CA GLN A 114 5.35 19.67 0.09
C GLN A 114 6.07 20.11 1.37
N GLN A 115 6.99 19.27 1.84
CA GLN A 115 8.03 19.68 2.78
C GLN A 115 9.28 20.07 1.98
N THR A 116 9.76 21.29 2.17
CA THR A 116 11.01 21.75 1.55
C THR A 116 12.22 21.14 2.25
N THR A 117 13.38 21.21 1.62
CA THR A 117 14.67 20.79 2.21
C THR A 117 15.03 21.56 3.48
N THR A 118 14.44 22.75 3.67
CA THR A 118 14.59 23.56 4.89
C THR A 118 13.62 23.17 6.01
N GLY A 119 12.73 22.19 5.77
CA GLY A 119 11.70 21.75 6.70
C GLY A 119 10.45 22.64 6.72
N GLU A 120 10.37 23.64 5.83
CA GLU A 120 9.18 24.48 5.70
C GLU A 120 8.13 23.77 4.85
N GLU A 121 6.87 23.82 5.29
CA GLU A 121 5.75 23.32 4.50
C GLU A 121 5.35 24.36 3.45
N ARG A 122 5.12 23.91 2.22
CA ARG A 122 4.64 24.74 1.11
C ARG A 122 3.46 24.06 0.42
N LEU A 123 2.28 24.64 0.57
CA LEU A 123 1.10 24.23 -0.19
C LEU A 123 1.16 24.81 -1.61
N ARG A 124 1.03 23.92 -2.59
CA ARG A 124 0.81 24.26 -4.00
C ARG A 124 -0.52 23.71 -4.48
N MET A 125 -1.09 24.39 -5.47
CA MET A 125 -2.37 24.02 -6.06
C MET A 125 -2.28 24.16 -7.57
N CYS A 126 -2.69 23.12 -8.29
CA CYS A 126 -2.94 23.19 -9.72
C CYS A 126 -4.43 23.34 -9.95
N VAL A 127 -4.82 24.23 -10.85
CA VAL A 127 -6.21 24.50 -11.20
C VAL A 127 -6.38 24.39 -12.71
N ALA A 128 -7.34 23.60 -13.14
CA ALA A 128 -7.71 23.49 -14.54
C ALA A 128 -8.78 24.52 -14.89
N VAL A 129 -8.48 25.40 -15.84
CA VAL A 129 -9.41 26.40 -16.39
C VAL A 129 -9.49 26.20 -17.90
N LYS A 130 -10.59 25.60 -18.36
CA LYS A 130 -10.78 25.21 -19.77
C LYS A 130 -9.62 24.30 -20.25
N LYS A 131 -8.82 24.74 -21.24
CA LYS A 131 -7.65 24.03 -21.78
C LYS A 131 -6.33 24.59 -21.25
N LYS A 132 -6.33 25.05 -19.99
CA LYS A 132 -5.15 25.61 -19.32
C LYS A 132 -5.01 25.06 -17.93
N LEU A 133 -3.77 24.91 -17.47
CA LEU A 133 -3.43 24.60 -16.09
C LEU A 133 -2.72 25.80 -15.48
N GLN A 134 -3.26 26.28 -14.37
CA GLN A 134 -2.74 27.39 -13.60
C GLN A 134 -2.18 26.87 -12.29
N LEU A 135 -1.05 27.43 -11.85
CA LEU A 135 -0.37 26.96 -10.65
C LEU A 135 -0.26 28.07 -9.64
N TYR A 136 -0.57 27.69 -8.41
CA TYR A 136 -0.57 28.59 -7.29
C TYR A 136 0.23 28.01 -6.14
N TYR A 137 0.78 28.88 -5.30
CA TYR A 137 1.30 28.54 -3.99
C TYR A 137 0.63 29.40 -2.93
N TRP A 138 0.47 28.83 -1.74
CA TRP A 138 -0.13 29.50 -0.60
C TRP A 138 0.90 30.31 0.15
N LYS A 139 0.61 31.59 0.41
CA LYS A 139 1.42 32.47 1.26
C LYS A 139 0.54 33.59 1.79
N ASP A 140 0.78 34.05 3.02
CA ASP A 140 0.12 35.24 3.60
C ASP A 140 -1.42 35.25 3.46
N ARG A 141 -2.05 34.07 3.61
CA ARG A 141 -3.50 33.85 3.47
C ARG A 141 -4.09 34.03 2.06
N GLU A 142 -3.24 34.03 1.03
CA GLU A 142 -3.65 34.10 -0.37
C GLU A 142 -2.92 33.07 -1.25
N PHE A 143 -3.50 32.79 -2.42
CA PHE A 143 -2.86 31.98 -3.46
C PHE A 143 -2.22 32.89 -4.50
N TYR A 144 -0.90 32.81 -4.62
CA TYR A 144 -0.11 33.53 -5.61
C TYR A 144 0.26 32.61 -6.77
N GLU A 145 0.30 33.14 -7.98
CA GLU A 145 0.74 32.39 -9.15
C GLU A 145 2.20 31.97 -8.98
N LEU A 146 2.47 30.69 -9.22
CA LEU A 146 3.82 30.13 -9.15
C LEU A 146 4.60 30.39 -10.44
N GLN A 147 3.95 30.27 -11.59
CA GLN A 147 4.53 30.42 -12.92
C GLN A 147 3.44 30.63 -13.98
N SER A 148 3.84 30.79 -15.25
CA SER A 148 2.91 30.97 -16.37
C SER A 148 2.01 29.76 -16.59
N ASP A 149 0.79 30.02 -17.06
CA ASP A 149 -0.19 28.99 -17.44
C ASP A 149 0.41 27.96 -18.43
N PHE A 150 0.13 26.67 -18.21
CA PHE A 150 0.43 25.62 -19.17
C PHE A 150 -0.76 25.39 -20.09
N ALA A 151 -0.51 25.30 -21.39
CA ALA A 151 -1.53 24.86 -22.34
C ALA A 151 -1.79 23.36 -22.15
N ALA A 152 -3.07 22.99 -22.04
CA ALA A 152 -3.49 21.59 -22.03
C ALA A 152 -4.04 21.19 -23.42
N PRO A 153 -3.81 19.94 -23.87
CA PRO A 153 -4.30 19.46 -25.17
C PRO A 153 -5.84 19.45 -25.26
N ASP A 154 -6.51 19.13 -24.14
CA ASP A 154 -7.97 19.18 -24.03
C ASP A 154 -8.40 19.71 -22.66
N ILE A 155 -9.68 19.59 -22.32
CA ILE A 155 -10.23 19.98 -21.00
C ILE A 155 -9.90 18.88 -19.98
N PRO A 156 -9.09 19.17 -18.93
CA PRO A 156 -8.79 18.23 -17.87
C PRO A 156 -10.06 17.75 -17.15
N LYS A 157 -10.14 16.45 -16.88
CA LYS A 157 -11.26 15.82 -16.17
C LYS A 157 -10.87 15.19 -14.83
N SER A 158 -9.62 14.75 -14.71
CA SER A 158 -9.02 14.31 -13.45
C SER A 158 -7.55 14.68 -13.43
N MET A 159 -7.01 14.88 -12.23
CA MET A 159 -5.59 15.16 -12.07
C MET A 159 -5.12 14.86 -10.65
N ALA A 160 -3.87 14.43 -10.54
CA ALA A 160 -3.18 14.27 -9.27
C ALA A 160 -1.70 14.61 -9.41
N TRP A 161 -1.13 15.09 -8.31
CA TRP A 161 0.29 15.35 -8.20
C TRP A 161 1.08 14.04 -8.11
N CYS A 162 2.24 14.03 -8.77
CA CYS A 162 3.22 12.95 -8.80
C CYS A 162 4.60 13.60 -8.63
N GLU A 163 5.00 13.86 -7.39
CA GLU A 163 6.18 14.69 -7.08
C GLU A 163 6.18 15.98 -7.90
N ASN A 164 7.23 16.35 -8.64
CA ASN A 164 7.24 17.59 -9.44
C ASN A 164 6.63 17.42 -10.82
N SER A 165 5.71 16.47 -10.98
CA SER A 165 4.86 16.32 -12.15
C SER A 165 3.39 16.29 -11.76
N ILE A 166 2.51 16.63 -12.69
CA ILE A 166 1.08 16.43 -12.56
C ILE A 166 0.59 15.49 -13.65
N CYS A 167 -0.07 14.41 -13.22
CA CYS A 167 -0.74 13.51 -14.14
C CYS A 167 -2.17 14.02 -14.38
N VAL A 168 -2.55 14.14 -15.64
CA VAL A 168 -3.81 14.75 -16.07
C VAL A 168 -4.52 13.80 -17.03
N GLY A 169 -5.76 13.47 -16.70
CA GLY A 169 -6.67 12.70 -17.53
C GLY A 169 -7.59 13.60 -18.34
N PHE A 170 -7.65 13.35 -19.65
CA PHE A 170 -8.60 13.99 -20.56
C PHE A 170 -9.70 13.01 -20.97
N LYS A 171 -10.53 13.35 -21.95
CA LYS A 171 -11.60 12.45 -22.40
C LYS A 171 -11.07 11.17 -23.10
N ARG A 172 -9.88 11.25 -23.71
CA ARG A 172 -9.34 10.19 -24.57
C ARG A 172 -7.98 9.68 -24.13
N ASP A 173 -7.16 10.54 -23.53
CA ASP A 173 -5.75 10.26 -23.29
C ASP A 173 -5.30 10.82 -21.94
N TYR A 174 -4.25 10.22 -21.36
CA TYR A 174 -3.56 10.73 -20.20
C TYR A 174 -2.25 11.42 -20.62
N TYR A 175 -1.91 12.49 -19.91
CA TYR A 175 -0.62 13.16 -20.05
C TYR A 175 0.02 13.37 -18.68
N LEU A 176 1.34 13.38 -18.68
CA LEU A 176 2.15 13.84 -17.56
C LEU A 176 2.79 15.16 -17.93
N ILE A 177 2.63 16.16 -17.07
CA ILE A 177 3.17 17.49 -17.28
C ILE A 177 4.18 17.75 -16.17
N ARG A 178 5.45 17.94 -16.56
CA ARG A 178 6.52 18.23 -15.61
C ARG A 178 6.53 19.70 -15.22
N MET A 179 6.85 19.96 -13.97
CA MET A 179 6.78 21.30 -13.37
C MET A 179 8.16 21.96 -13.28
N ASP A 180 9.05 21.64 -14.22
CA ASP A 180 10.44 22.12 -14.31
C ASP A 180 10.59 23.55 -14.89
N GLY A 181 9.50 24.31 -14.93
CA GLY A 181 9.41 25.64 -15.55
C GLY A 181 9.24 25.62 -17.08
N ARG A 182 9.61 24.53 -17.77
CA ARG A 182 9.36 24.37 -19.22
C ARG A 182 8.01 23.74 -19.53
N GLY A 183 7.45 22.99 -18.58
CA GLY A 183 6.13 22.38 -18.77
C GLY A 183 6.16 21.25 -19.76
N SER A 184 7.23 20.45 -19.80
CA SER A 184 7.33 19.38 -20.79
C SER A 184 6.13 18.43 -20.64
N ILE A 185 5.38 18.27 -21.71
CA ILE A 185 4.21 17.41 -21.77
C ILE A 185 4.64 16.06 -22.35
N LYS A 186 4.38 14.98 -21.62
CA LYS A 186 4.57 13.60 -22.06
C LYS A 186 3.20 12.93 -22.19
N GLU A 187 2.88 12.48 -23.40
CA GLU A 187 1.73 11.61 -23.63
C GLU A 187 1.97 10.24 -22.99
N LEU A 188 0.94 9.69 -22.35
CA LEU A 188 0.99 8.40 -21.69
C LEU A 188 0.24 7.36 -22.52
N PHE A 189 -1.00 7.07 -22.17
CA PHE A 189 -1.85 6.08 -22.84
C PHE A 189 -3.32 6.53 -22.84
N PRO A 190 -4.18 5.91 -23.68
CA PRO A 190 -5.60 6.25 -23.76
C PRO A 190 -6.39 5.95 -22.48
N THR A 191 -7.46 6.69 -22.21
CA THR A 191 -8.29 6.59 -20.99
C THR A 191 -9.24 5.39 -20.97
N GLY A 192 -9.27 4.60 -22.06
CA GLY A 192 -10.17 3.47 -22.23
C GLY A 192 -11.52 3.86 -22.83
N LYS A 193 -12.53 3.00 -22.66
CA LYS A 193 -13.90 3.20 -23.13
C LYS A 193 -14.67 4.20 -22.26
N GLN A 194 -14.27 4.36 -21.00
CA GLN A 194 -14.89 5.35 -20.12
C GLN A 194 -14.50 6.79 -20.50
N LEU A 195 -15.48 7.68 -20.39
CA LEU A 195 -15.33 9.10 -20.69
C LEU A 195 -14.91 9.94 -19.47
N GLU A 196 -14.75 9.30 -18.31
CA GLU A 196 -14.35 9.90 -17.05
C GLU A 196 -13.03 9.25 -16.59
N PRO A 197 -11.87 9.89 -16.89
CA PRO A 197 -10.59 9.36 -16.48
C PRO A 197 -10.42 9.42 -14.96
N LEU A 198 -9.65 8.48 -14.40
CA LEU A 198 -9.38 8.40 -12.97
C LEU A 198 -7.88 8.46 -12.69
N VAL A 199 -7.47 9.45 -11.90
CA VAL A 199 -6.10 9.60 -11.40
C VAL A 199 -6.18 9.79 -9.89
N ALA A 200 -5.41 9.01 -9.14
CA ALA A 200 -5.32 9.10 -7.68
C ALA A 200 -3.86 9.16 -7.22
N PRO A 201 -3.50 10.05 -6.27
CA PRO A 201 -2.16 10.11 -5.72
C PRO A 201 -1.87 8.89 -4.83
N LEU A 202 -0.60 8.47 -4.78
CA LEU A 202 -0.11 7.41 -3.90
C LEU A 202 0.91 7.99 -2.91
N ALA A 203 0.99 7.39 -1.72
CA ALA A 203 1.88 7.82 -0.64
C ALA A 203 3.39 7.87 -0.98
N ASP A 204 3.86 7.19 -2.01
CA ASP A 204 5.28 7.11 -2.42
C ASP A 204 5.63 8.05 -3.58
N GLY A 205 4.92 9.17 -3.71
CA GLY A 205 5.15 10.17 -4.77
C GLY A 205 4.66 9.74 -6.15
N LYS A 206 4.04 8.57 -6.26
CA LYS A 206 3.51 8.00 -7.50
C LYS A 206 2.03 8.35 -7.69
N VAL A 207 1.51 7.99 -8.84
CA VAL A 207 0.08 8.09 -9.15
C VAL A 207 -0.46 6.79 -9.70
N ALA A 208 -1.68 6.45 -9.28
CA ALA A 208 -2.49 5.41 -9.89
C ALA A 208 -3.36 6.02 -10.99
N VAL A 209 -3.28 5.45 -12.19
CA VAL A 209 -4.00 5.90 -13.38
C VAL A 209 -4.88 4.76 -13.89
N GLY A 210 -6.19 5.00 -13.95
CA GLY A 210 -7.19 4.02 -14.38
C GLY A 210 -7.33 3.93 -15.90
N GLN A 211 -7.47 2.72 -16.43
CA GLN A 211 -7.78 2.47 -17.83
C GLN A 211 -8.82 1.33 -17.89
N ASP A 212 -10.09 1.69 -18.05
CA ASP A 212 -11.21 0.74 -17.87
C ASP A 212 -11.12 0.03 -16.51
N ASP A 213 -11.12 -1.32 -16.49
CA ASP A 213 -10.96 -2.14 -15.29
C ASP A 213 -9.50 -2.31 -14.87
N LEU A 214 -8.55 -1.63 -15.50
CA LEU A 214 -7.13 -1.69 -15.17
C LEU A 214 -6.67 -0.45 -14.40
N THR A 215 -5.63 -0.59 -13.58
CA THR A 215 -4.91 0.53 -12.98
C THR A 215 -3.41 0.35 -13.10
N VAL A 216 -2.75 1.37 -13.62
CA VAL A 216 -1.30 1.43 -13.81
C VAL A 216 -0.71 2.42 -12.82
N VAL A 217 0.44 2.09 -12.22
CA VAL A 217 1.15 2.99 -11.31
C VAL A 217 2.36 3.61 -11.99
N LEU A 218 2.38 4.95 -12.02
CA LEU A 218 3.40 5.76 -12.68
C LEU A 218 4.21 6.57 -11.66
N ASN A 219 5.49 6.76 -11.94
CA ASN A 219 6.36 7.70 -11.24
C ASN A 219 6.40 9.09 -11.91
N GLU A 220 7.23 9.99 -11.39
CA GLU A 220 7.42 11.37 -11.86
C GLU A 220 7.88 11.45 -13.33
N GLU A 221 8.47 10.38 -13.88
CA GLU A 221 8.86 10.31 -15.29
C GLU A 221 7.78 9.71 -16.19
N GLY A 222 6.65 9.27 -15.64
CA GLY A 222 5.58 8.61 -16.38
C GLY A 222 6.01 7.22 -16.87
N THR A 223 6.84 6.53 -16.09
CA THR A 223 7.23 5.15 -16.33
C THR A 223 6.45 4.23 -15.39
N CYS A 224 6.02 3.09 -15.91
CA CYS A 224 5.29 2.10 -15.13
C CYS A 224 6.24 1.50 -14.10
N THR A 225 5.93 1.68 -12.81
CA THR A 225 6.76 1.16 -11.72
C THR A 225 6.47 -0.31 -11.41
N GLN A 226 5.35 -0.81 -11.90
CA GLN A 226 4.92 -2.21 -11.74
C GLN A 226 5.01 -2.94 -13.08
N LYS A 227 5.41 -4.21 -13.03
CA LYS A 227 5.52 -5.07 -14.22
C LYS A 227 4.17 -5.29 -14.92
N CYS A 228 3.06 -5.25 -14.18
CA CYS A 228 1.71 -5.44 -14.70
C CYS A 228 0.73 -4.44 -14.08
N ALA A 229 -0.35 -4.14 -14.81
CA ALA A 229 -1.49 -3.36 -14.32
C ALA A 229 -2.33 -4.17 -13.32
N LEU A 230 -3.00 -3.48 -12.40
CA LEU A 230 -3.92 -4.07 -11.42
C LEU A 230 -5.31 -4.24 -12.08
N ASN A 231 -5.88 -5.45 -12.07
CA ASN A 231 -7.07 -5.80 -12.87
C ASN A 231 -8.32 -5.88 -12.01
N TRP A 232 -9.12 -4.82 -11.88
CA TRP A 232 -10.35 -4.75 -11.09
C TRP A 232 -11.45 -5.66 -11.63
N THR A 233 -12.40 -6.02 -10.76
CA THR A 233 -13.56 -6.83 -11.16
C THR A 233 -14.60 -6.04 -11.96
N ASP A 234 -14.59 -4.71 -11.79
CA ASP A 234 -15.41 -3.71 -12.48
C ASP A 234 -14.61 -2.40 -12.51
N ILE A 235 -15.10 -1.40 -13.24
CA ILE A 235 -14.37 -0.16 -13.47
C ILE A 235 -14.42 0.75 -12.23
N PRO A 236 -13.27 1.13 -11.63
CA PRO A 236 -13.24 2.02 -10.48
C PRO A 236 -13.75 3.42 -10.77
N ILE A 237 -14.55 3.95 -9.86
CA ILE A 237 -15.11 5.31 -9.90
C ILE A 237 -14.22 6.28 -9.12
N ALA A 238 -13.66 5.82 -8.00
CA ALA A 238 -12.75 6.57 -7.15
C ALA A 238 -11.77 5.61 -6.46
N MET A 239 -10.60 6.11 -6.07
CA MET A 239 -9.58 5.31 -5.41
C MET A 239 -8.90 6.11 -4.29
N GLU A 240 -8.53 5.42 -3.22
CA GLU A 240 -7.76 5.97 -2.10
C GLU A 240 -6.67 4.97 -1.71
N HIS A 241 -5.44 5.45 -1.55
CA HIS A 241 -4.31 4.62 -1.15
C HIS A 241 -4.07 4.70 0.35
N GLN A 242 -4.12 3.55 1.02
CA GLN A 242 -3.80 3.36 2.44
C GLN A 242 -2.78 2.23 2.56
N PRO A 243 -1.47 2.52 2.49
CA PRO A 243 -0.43 1.51 2.42
C PRO A 243 -0.60 0.39 3.46
N PRO A 244 -0.51 -0.89 3.04
CA PRO A 244 -0.12 -1.39 1.71
C PRO A 244 -1.30 -1.53 0.72
N TYR A 245 -2.50 -1.09 1.12
CA TYR A 245 -3.75 -1.31 0.40
C TYR A 245 -4.13 -0.15 -0.51
N ILE A 246 -4.61 -0.49 -1.69
CA ILE A 246 -5.37 0.42 -2.55
C ILE A 246 -6.85 0.05 -2.47
N ILE A 247 -7.69 1.05 -2.19
CA ILE A 247 -9.12 0.87 -1.99
C ILE A 247 -9.83 1.53 -3.16
N ALA A 248 -10.54 0.75 -3.96
CA ALA A 248 -11.31 1.23 -5.10
C ALA A 248 -12.81 1.16 -4.83
N VAL A 249 -13.50 2.26 -5.12
CA VAL A 249 -14.96 2.29 -5.15
C VAL A 249 -15.42 1.83 -6.53
N LEU A 250 -16.08 0.67 -6.58
CA LEU A 250 -16.72 0.14 -7.77
C LEU A 250 -18.23 0.46 -7.75
N PRO A 251 -18.98 0.32 -8.87
CA PRO A 251 -20.39 0.70 -8.93
C PRO A 251 -21.30 0.03 -7.89
N ARG A 252 -20.94 -1.18 -7.41
CA ARG A 252 -21.76 -1.98 -6.50
C ARG A 252 -21.14 -2.22 -5.12
N TYR A 253 -19.82 -2.14 -4.99
CA TYR A 253 -19.10 -2.47 -3.76
C TYR A 253 -17.74 -1.78 -3.74
N VAL A 254 -17.02 -1.91 -2.64
CA VAL A 254 -15.64 -1.46 -2.51
C VAL A 254 -14.72 -2.66 -2.62
N GLU A 255 -13.66 -2.54 -3.39
CA GLU A 255 -12.67 -3.59 -3.58
C GLU A 255 -11.30 -3.14 -3.05
N ILE A 256 -10.69 -3.97 -2.20
CA ILE A 256 -9.42 -3.68 -1.53
C ILE A 256 -8.37 -4.64 -2.08
N ARG A 257 -7.22 -4.09 -2.47
CA ARG A 257 -6.13 -4.84 -3.08
C ARG A 257 -4.76 -4.37 -2.65
N THR A 258 -3.75 -5.15 -3.01
CA THR A 258 -2.33 -4.81 -2.86
C THR A 258 -1.66 -4.76 -4.23
N PHE A 259 -0.66 -3.89 -4.36
CA PHE A 259 0.12 -3.79 -5.60
C PHE A 259 1.18 -4.89 -5.74
N GLU A 260 1.85 -5.24 -4.64
CA GLU A 260 2.89 -6.25 -4.58
C GLU A 260 2.85 -6.92 -3.19
N PRO A 261 2.54 -8.22 -3.07
CA PRO A 261 2.05 -9.09 -4.13
C PRO A 261 0.68 -8.61 -4.64
N ARG A 262 0.34 -8.92 -5.90
CA ARG A 262 -0.92 -8.50 -6.52
C ARG A 262 -2.07 -9.39 -6.06
N LEU A 263 -2.73 -9.01 -4.97
CA LEU A 263 -3.78 -9.82 -4.35
C LEU A 263 -5.11 -9.05 -4.29
N LEU A 264 -6.20 -9.80 -4.52
CA LEU A 264 -7.52 -9.41 -4.04
C LEU A 264 -7.58 -9.70 -2.55
N VAL A 265 -7.63 -8.64 -1.74
CA VAL A 265 -7.65 -8.74 -0.28
C VAL A 265 -9.06 -9.00 0.20
N GLN A 266 -10.00 -8.11 -0.17
CA GLN A 266 -11.37 -8.14 0.35
C GLN A 266 -12.30 -7.39 -0.61
N SER A 267 -13.55 -7.83 -0.71
CA SER A 267 -14.65 -7.09 -1.34
C SER A 267 -15.70 -6.77 -0.29
N VAL A 268 -16.09 -5.50 -0.18
CA VAL A 268 -17.00 -5.00 0.85
C VAL A 268 -18.26 -4.44 0.19
N GLU A 269 -19.37 -5.14 0.37
CA GLU A 269 -20.66 -4.71 -0.17
C GLU A 269 -21.16 -3.45 0.55
N LEU A 270 -21.39 -2.38 -0.22
CA LEU A 270 -21.95 -1.13 0.27
C LEU A 270 -23.09 -0.69 -0.64
N GLN A 271 -24.02 0.11 -0.13
CA GLN A 271 -25.18 0.52 -0.91
C GLN A 271 -24.82 1.63 -1.92
N ARG A 272 -24.45 1.25 -3.14
CA ARG A 272 -24.10 2.17 -4.26
C ARG A 272 -23.03 3.20 -3.87
N PRO A 273 -21.83 2.76 -3.46
CA PRO A 273 -20.75 3.67 -3.08
C PRO A 273 -20.31 4.49 -4.30
N ARG A 274 -19.88 5.73 -4.06
CA ARG A 274 -19.48 6.68 -5.11
C ARG A 274 -18.28 7.53 -4.76
N PHE A 275 -18.14 7.88 -3.49
CA PHE A 275 -17.10 8.79 -3.00
C PHE A 275 -16.23 8.07 -1.99
N ILE A 276 -14.95 8.41 -1.96
CA ILE A 276 -13.98 7.96 -0.96
C ILE A 276 -13.11 9.14 -0.56
N THR A 277 -12.75 9.22 0.72
CA THR A 277 -11.81 10.21 1.23
C THR A 277 -11.11 9.65 2.47
N SER A 278 -9.91 10.17 2.75
CA SER A 278 -9.12 9.83 3.94
C SER A 278 -9.00 11.04 4.87
N ALA A 279 -8.97 10.79 6.18
CA ALA A 279 -8.66 11.79 7.21
C ALA A 279 -7.24 11.66 7.78
N GLY A 280 -6.41 10.82 7.15
CA GLY A 280 -5.10 10.40 7.63
C GLY A 280 -4.93 8.89 7.57
N GLN A 281 -3.80 8.40 8.10
CA GLN A 281 -3.52 6.97 8.11
C GLN A 281 -4.63 6.22 8.86
N ASN A 282 -5.14 5.13 8.29
CA ASN A 282 -6.14 4.25 8.90
C ASN A 282 -7.54 4.88 9.13
N ILE A 283 -7.81 6.05 8.55
CA ILE A 283 -9.14 6.68 8.60
C ILE A 283 -9.65 6.90 7.19
N VAL A 284 -10.52 5.99 6.73
CA VAL A 284 -11.12 6.06 5.39
C VAL A 284 -12.64 6.11 5.50
N TYR A 285 -13.24 7.04 4.78
CA TYR A 285 -14.68 7.16 4.61
C TYR A 285 -15.08 6.84 3.19
N VAL A 286 -16.13 6.04 3.04
CA VAL A 286 -16.78 5.77 1.76
C VAL A 286 -18.22 6.26 1.86
N ALA A 287 -18.73 6.90 0.81
CA ALA A 287 -20.11 7.35 0.78
C ALA A 287 -20.83 7.00 -0.50
N SER A 288 -22.13 6.80 -0.34
CA SER A 288 -23.11 6.82 -1.42
C SER A 288 -23.77 8.20 -1.49
N ASN A 289 -24.94 8.28 -2.13
CA ASN A 289 -25.72 9.51 -2.15
C ASN A 289 -26.32 9.89 -0.78
N TYR A 290 -26.54 8.93 0.12
CA TYR A 290 -27.29 9.16 1.38
C TYR A 290 -26.72 8.44 2.60
N PHE A 291 -25.61 7.73 2.42
CA PHE A 291 -24.96 6.96 3.48
C PHE A 291 -23.47 7.26 3.47
N VAL A 292 -22.87 7.27 4.66
CA VAL A 292 -21.44 7.33 4.85
C VAL A 292 -21.03 6.17 5.76
N TRP A 293 -20.03 5.43 5.34
CA TRP A 293 -19.39 4.36 6.11
C TRP A 293 -17.95 4.76 6.40
N ARG A 294 -17.44 4.33 7.55
CA ARG A 294 -16.02 4.32 7.87
C ARG A 294 -15.50 2.90 7.68
N LEU A 295 -14.44 2.74 6.91
CA LEU A 295 -13.72 1.47 6.82
C LEU A 295 -12.76 1.41 8.00
N VAL A 296 -13.10 0.60 9.00
CA VAL A 296 -12.28 0.44 10.21
C VAL A 296 -11.25 -0.65 9.97
N PRO A 297 -9.94 -0.37 10.06
CA PRO A 297 -8.94 -1.41 9.81
C PRO A 297 -8.99 -2.48 10.89
N ILE A 298 -8.93 -3.73 10.45
CA ILE A 298 -8.80 -4.88 11.33
C ILE A 298 -7.36 -4.91 11.86
N SER A 299 -7.17 -5.38 13.10
CA SER A 299 -5.83 -5.37 13.71
C SER A 299 -4.83 -6.16 12.86
N ILE A 300 -3.64 -5.59 12.66
CA ILE A 300 -2.57 -6.21 11.87
C ILE A 300 -2.25 -7.63 12.37
N ALA A 301 -2.31 -7.86 13.68
CA ALA A 301 -2.10 -9.19 14.25
C ALA A 301 -3.15 -10.23 13.77
N SER A 302 -4.42 -9.85 13.66
CA SER A 302 -5.46 -10.71 13.10
C SER A 302 -5.25 -10.96 11.61
N GLN A 303 -4.89 -9.92 10.85
CA GLN A 303 -4.61 -10.04 9.41
C GLN A 303 -3.42 -10.97 9.16
N ILE A 304 -2.32 -10.82 9.90
CA ILE A 304 -1.15 -11.71 9.80
C ILE A 304 -1.54 -13.17 10.08
N ARG A 305 -2.35 -13.43 11.11
CA ARG A 305 -2.79 -14.82 11.40
C ARG A 305 -3.56 -15.43 10.23
N GLN A 306 -4.51 -14.69 9.64
CA GLN A 306 -5.26 -15.16 8.46
C GLN A 306 -4.34 -15.37 7.25
N LEU A 307 -3.42 -14.43 6.99
CA LEU A 307 -2.46 -14.53 5.89
C LEU A 307 -1.52 -15.73 6.01
N LEU A 308 -1.08 -16.07 7.23
CA LEU A 308 -0.24 -17.24 7.47
C LEU A 308 -1.00 -18.55 7.20
N GLN A 309 -2.30 -18.62 7.54
CA GLN A 309 -3.16 -19.76 7.21
C GLN A 309 -3.33 -19.91 5.69
N ASP A 310 -3.49 -18.80 5.00
CA ASP A 310 -3.62 -18.73 3.53
C ASP A 310 -2.27 -18.84 2.79
N LYS A 311 -1.16 -19.05 3.52
CA LYS A 311 0.21 -19.13 2.99
C LYS A 311 0.66 -17.89 2.20
N GLN A 312 0.07 -16.73 2.50
CA GLN A 312 0.40 -15.44 1.89
C GLN A 312 1.49 -14.70 2.69
N PHE A 313 2.69 -15.27 2.71
CA PHE A 313 3.77 -14.79 3.59
C PHE A 313 4.31 -13.41 3.22
N GLU A 314 4.35 -13.06 1.93
CA GLU A 314 4.93 -11.78 1.49
C GLU A 314 4.14 -10.59 2.00
N LEU A 315 2.81 -10.65 1.90
CA LEU A 315 1.93 -9.63 2.47
C LEU A 315 1.97 -9.65 4.01
N ALA A 316 2.03 -10.82 4.64
CA ALA A 316 2.19 -10.92 6.09
C ALA A 316 3.48 -10.23 6.58
N LEU A 317 4.58 -10.35 5.82
CA LEU A 317 5.85 -9.68 6.10
C LEU A 317 5.76 -8.16 5.93
N GLN A 318 5.05 -7.68 4.90
CA GLN A 318 4.82 -6.25 4.73
C GLN A 318 4.03 -5.65 5.89
N LEU A 319 2.95 -6.31 6.31
CA LEU A 319 2.15 -5.87 7.46
C LEU A 319 2.93 -5.91 8.76
N ALA A 320 3.74 -6.96 8.99
CA ALA A 320 4.61 -7.04 10.17
C ALA A 320 5.63 -5.89 10.22
N LYS A 321 6.14 -5.45 9.07
CA LYS A 321 7.04 -4.28 8.97
C LYS A 321 6.32 -2.95 9.21
N MET A 322 5.03 -2.86 8.93
CA MET A 322 4.23 -1.65 9.14
C MET A 322 3.65 -1.55 10.56
N LYS A 323 3.70 -2.63 11.34
CA LYS A 323 3.21 -2.65 12.72
C LYS A 323 4.09 -1.79 13.65
N ASP A 324 3.45 -0.99 14.50
CA ASP A 324 4.08 -0.15 15.53
C ASP A 324 4.33 -0.94 16.82
N ASP A 325 5.22 -1.93 16.74
CA ASP A 325 5.69 -2.71 17.91
C ASP A 325 7.10 -2.28 18.34
N SER A 326 7.52 -2.74 19.52
CA SER A 326 8.93 -2.66 19.92
C SER A 326 9.83 -3.31 18.87
N ASP A 327 11.02 -2.74 18.63
CA ASP A 327 11.94 -3.24 17.59
C ASP A 327 12.33 -4.72 17.81
N GLY A 328 12.37 -5.17 19.07
CA GLY A 328 12.62 -6.57 19.44
C GLY A 328 11.50 -7.52 19.01
N ASP A 329 10.27 -7.25 19.44
CA ASP A 329 9.11 -8.10 19.13
C ASP A 329 8.84 -8.15 17.63
N LYS A 330 9.00 -7.00 16.96
CA LYS A 330 8.87 -6.86 15.51
C LYS A 330 9.88 -7.72 14.77
N LYS A 331 11.15 -7.70 15.18
CA LYS A 331 12.21 -8.55 14.60
C LYS A 331 11.91 -10.03 14.78
N GLN A 332 11.47 -10.43 15.98
CA GLN A 332 11.09 -11.82 16.26
C GLN A 332 9.92 -12.27 15.38
N GLN A 333 8.85 -11.46 15.29
CA GLN A 333 7.70 -11.78 14.45
C GLN A 333 8.07 -11.88 12.97
N ILE A 334 8.86 -10.93 12.46
CA ILE A 334 9.34 -10.95 11.07
C ILE A 334 10.18 -12.21 10.84
N HIS A 335 11.12 -12.52 11.73
CA HIS A 335 11.97 -13.71 11.63
C HIS A 335 11.13 -15.00 11.61
N HIS A 336 10.13 -15.10 12.49
CA HIS A 336 9.21 -16.24 12.52
C HIS A 336 8.46 -16.41 11.20
N ILE A 337 7.87 -15.33 10.66
CA ILE A 337 7.17 -15.38 9.36
C ILE A 337 8.13 -15.75 8.23
N GLN A 338 9.37 -15.27 8.23
CA GLN A 338 10.39 -15.62 7.24
C GLN A 338 10.79 -17.10 7.31
N ASN A 339 10.92 -17.67 8.50
CA ASN A 339 11.17 -19.12 8.66
C ASN A 339 10.01 -19.95 8.08
N LEU A 340 8.76 -19.55 8.36
CA LEU A 340 7.58 -20.20 7.77
C LEU A 340 7.56 -20.07 6.24
N TYR A 341 7.93 -18.91 5.70
CA TYR A 341 8.01 -18.69 4.26
C TYR A 341 9.07 -19.57 3.60
N ALA A 342 10.28 -19.61 4.16
CA ALA A 342 11.36 -20.45 3.65
C ALA A 342 10.97 -21.93 3.64
N PHE A 343 10.34 -22.40 4.72
CA PHE A 343 9.80 -23.76 4.79
C PHE A 343 8.71 -23.99 3.75
N ASN A 344 7.81 -23.02 3.53
CA ASN A 344 6.76 -23.15 2.53
C ASN A 344 7.30 -23.21 1.09
N LEU A 345 8.31 -22.40 0.75
CA LEU A 345 9.01 -22.46 -0.53
C LEU A 345 9.61 -23.85 -0.79
N PHE A 346 10.17 -24.47 0.26
CA PHE A 346 10.67 -25.84 0.19
C PHE A 346 9.55 -26.84 -0.15
N CYS A 347 8.41 -26.75 0.54
CA CYS A 347 7.23 -27.59 0.25
C CYS A 347 6.69 -27.38 -1.16
N GLN A 348 6.84 -26.18 -1.74
CA GLN A 348 6.47 -25.85 -3.12
C GLN A 348 7.52 -26.30 -4.16
N LYS A 349 8.59 -27.00 -3.74
CA LYS A 349 9.70 -27.46 -4.59
C LYS A 349 10.53 -26.32 -5.21
N ARG A 350 10.41 -25.11 -4.66
CA ARG A 350 11.26 -23.94 -5.00
C ARG A 350 12.51 -23.96 -4.12
N PHE A 351 13.35 -24.96 -4.32
CA PHE A 351 14.46 -25.26 -3.40
C PHE A 351 15.49 -24.14 -3.34
N ASP A 352 15.90 -23.55 -4.47
CA ASP A 352 16.89 -22.48 -4.51
C ASP A 352 16.43 -21.23 -3.74
N ASP A 353 15.20 -20.79 -3.98
CA ASP A 353 14.60 -19.64 -3.30
C ASP A 353 14.50 -19.90 -1.78
N SER A 354 14.07 -21.10 -1.39
CA SER A 354 14.01 -21.52 0.01
C SER A 354 15.37 -21.43 0.70
N MET A 355 16.42 -21.96 0.05
CA MET A 355 17.79 -21.96 0.58
C MET A 355 18.37 -20.56 0.72
N GLN A 356 18.08 -19.66 -0.21
CA GLN A 356 18.49 -18.25 -0.10
C GLN A 356 17.87 -17.58 1.12
N VAL A 357 16.60 -17.84 1.40
CA VAL A 357 15.92 -17.29 2.58
C VAL A 357 16.51 -17.89 3.86
N PHE A 358 16.69 -19.21 3.97
CA PHE A 358 17.35 -19.83 5.13
C PHE A 358 18.77 -19.30 5.36
N ALA A 359 19.53 -19.09 4.27
CA ALA A 359 20.87 -18.53 4.36
C ALA A 359 20.88 -17.14 5.00
N LYS A 360 19.95 -16.28 4.57
CA LYS A 360 19.76 -14.91 5.07
C LYS A 360 19.30 -14.87 6.52
N LEU A 361 18.47 -15.82 6.95
CA LEU A 361 17.98 -15.91 8.33
C LEU A 361 19.03 -16.43 9.31
N GLY A 362 20.11 -17.06 8.83
CA GLY A 362 21.08 -17.70 9.70
C GLY A 362 20.53 -18.96 10.36
N THR A 363 19.50 -19.58 9.77
CA THR A 363 18.89 -20.81 10.27
C THR A 363 19.95 -21.91 10.39
N ASP A 364 19.93 -22.65 11.49
CA ASP A 364 20.89 -23.71 11.77
C ASP A 364 20.92 -24.75 10.64
N PRO A 365 22.09 -25.06 10.05
CA PRO A 365 22.19 -25.99 8.93
C PRO A 365 21.58 -27.35 9.20
N THR A 366 21.55 -27.83 10.45
CA THR A 366 20.93 -29.13 10.77
C THR A 366 19.41 -29.12 10.58
N HIS A 367 18.76 -27.98 10.81
CA HIS A 367 17.33 -27.82 10.57
C HIS A 367 17.01 -27.90 9.08
N VAL A 368 17.87 -27.27 8.25
CA VAL A 368 17.76 -27.28 6.79
C VAL A 368 18.06 -28.68 6.23
N ILE A 369 19.12 -29.35 6.71
CA ILE A 369 19.46 -30.71 6.29
C ILE A 369 18.35 -31.71 6.68
N GLY A 370 17.72 -31.53 7.84
CA GLY A 370 16.63 -32.39 8.30
C GLY A 370 15.35 -32.33 7.45
N LEU A 371 15.23 -31.37 6.52
CA LEU A 371 14.16 -31.35 5.51
C LEU A 371 14.28 -32.52 4.51
N TYR A 372 15.48 -33.07 4.34
CA TYR A 372 15.80 -34.07 3.31
C TYR A 372 15.76 -35.49 3.88
N PRO A 373 15.17 -36.48 3.16
CA PRO A 373 15.20 -37.88 3.57
C PRO A 373 16.63 -38.39 3.79
N ASP A 374 16.86 -39.18 4.83
CA ASP A 374 18.07 -39.99 5.08
C ASP A 374 19.45 -39.27 5.18
N LEU A 375 19.48 -37.93 5.26
CA LEU A 375 20.74 -37.19 5.43
C LEU A 375 21.24 -37.15 6.88
N LEU A 376 20.34 -37.04 7.85
CA LEU A 376 20.65 -37.04 9.30
C LEU A 376 20.31 -38.38 9.96
N PRO A 377 20.98 -38.74 11.08
CA PRO A 377 20.58 -39.86 11.91
C PRO A 377 19.11 -39.77 12.33
N SER A 378 18.38 -40.87 12.22
CA SER A 378 16.93 -40.95 12.46
C SER A 378 16.54 -40.43 13.85
N ASP A 379 17.32 -40.75 14.88
CA ASP A 379 17.06 -40.33 16.27
C ASP A 379 17.22 -38.83 16.48
N TYR A 380 18.19 -38.20 15.79
CA TYR A 380 18.36 -36.75 15.85
C TYR A 380 17.29 -36.04 15.03
N ARG A 381 16.97 -36.56 13.84
CA ARG A 381 15.93 -35.98 12.98
C ARG A 381 14.57 -35.93 13.67
N LYS A 382 14.21 -36.95 14.45
CA LYS A 382 12.95 -36.98 15.22
C LYS A 382 12.86 -35.88 16.29
N GLN A 383 13.98 -35.31 16.72
CA GLN A 383 14.01 -34.21 17.69
C GLN A 383 13.75 -32.84 17.01
N LEU A 384 13.89 -32.77 15.69
CA LEU A 384 13.62 -31.57 14.91
C LEU A 384 12.11 -31.45 14.66
N HIS A 385 11.58 -30.26 14.93
CA HIS A 385 10.16 -29.96 14.72
C HIS A 385 10.01 -29.00 13.54
N TYR A 386 9.02 -29.28 12.70
CA TYR A 386 8.74 -28.51 11.48
C TYR A 386 7.32 -27.94 11.51
N PRO A 387 7.08 -26.77 10.90
CA PRO A 387 5.76 -26.12 10.93
C PRO A 387 4.64 -26.95 10.31
N ASN A 388 4.94 -27.76 9.29
CA ASN A 388 4.00 -28.68 8.65
C ASN A 388 4.72 -30.00 8.32
N PRO A 389 3.99 -31.07 7.95
CA PRO A 389 4.60 -32.31 7.48
C PRO A 389 5.54 -32.07 6.30
N LEU A 390 6.67 -32.77 6.30
CA LEU A 390 7.66 -32.68 5.23
C LEU A 390 7.11 -33.30 3.92
N PRO A 391 7.40 -32.70 2.76
CA PRO A 391 7.03 -33.30 1.48
C PRO A 391 7.81 -34.61 1.25
N THR A 392 7.17 -35.60 0.65
CA THR A 392 7.85 -36.80 0.16
C THR A 392 8.59 -36.48 -1.14
N LEU A 393 9.92 -36.47 -1.09
CA LEU A 393 10.79 -36.19 -2.23
C LEU A 393 11.26 -37.50 -2.87
N SER A 394 11.13 -37.63 -4.19
CA SER A 394 11.58 -38.82 -4.92
C SER A 394 12.04 -38.50 -6.35
N GLY A 395 12.95 -39.31 -6.88
CA GLY A 395 13.43 -39.21 -8.26
C GLY A 395 14.06 -37.85 -8.59
N ALA A 396 13.70 -37.27 -9.73
CA ALA A 396 14.27 -36.01 -10.22
C ALA A 396 14.03 -34.81 -9.29
N GLU A 397 12.98 -34.83 -8.46
CA GLU A 397 12.71 -33.77 -7.49
C GLU A 397 13.73 -33.79 -6.34
N LEU A 398 14.08 -34.99 -5.90
CA LEU A 398 15.08 -35.20 -4.87
C LEU A 398 16.46 -34.78 -5.36
N GLU A 399 16.81 -35.08 -6.62
CA GLU A 399 18.06 -34.65 -7.23
C GLU A 399 18.19 -33.11 -7.28
N LYS A 400 17.14 -32.42 -7.77
CA LYS A 400 17.08 -30.95 -7.78
C LYS A 400 17.21 -30.37 -6.37
N ALA A 401 16.53 -30.97 -5.39
CA ALA A 401 16.63 -30.54 -4.01
C ALA A 401 18.06 -30.71 -3.47
N HIS A 402 18.76 -31.80 -3.80
CA HIS A 402 20.14 -32.02 -3.39
C HIS A 402 21.09 -31.00 -4.02
N LEU A 403 20.90 -30.62 -5.28
CA LEU A 403 21.70 -29.58 -5.93
C LEU A 403 21.59 -28.24 -5.20
N ALA A 404 20.36 -27.80 -4.88
CA ALA A 404 20.13 -26.58 -4.11
C ALA A 404 20.78 -26.66 -2.70
N LEU A 405 20.73 -27.84 -2.06
CA LEU A 405 21.36 -28.06 -0.76
C LEU A 405 22.89 -28.00 -0.84
N ILE A 406 23.49 -28.54 -1.91
CA ILE A 406 24.94 -28.49 -2.14
C ILE A 406 25.41 -27.04 -2.20
N ASP A 407 24.72 -26.19 -2.99
CA ASP A 407 25.07 -24.78 -3.12
C ASP A 407 24.98 -24.04 -1.78
N TYR A 408 23.87 -24.25 -1.05
CA TYR A 408 23.66 -23.70 0.29
C TYR A 408 24.77 -24.11 1.28
N LEU A 409 25.03 -25.42 1.38
CA LEU A 409 25.99 -25.97 2.33
C LEU A 409 27.41 -25.57 1.99
N THR A 410 27.77 -25.46 0.71
CA THR A 410 29.09 -25.00 0.26
C THR A 410 29.35 -23.55 0.68
N GLN A 411 28.35 -22.68 0.53
CA GLN A 411 28.44 -21.29 1.00
C GLN A 411 28.56 -21.22 2.53
N LYS A 412 27.72 -21.97 3.26
CA LYS A 412 27.75 -22.00 4.74
C LYS A 412 29.06 -22.58 5.27
N ARG A 413 29.59 -23.65 4.66
CA ARG A 413 30.90 -24.22 4.98
C ARG A 413 32.01 -23.19 4.84
N SER A 414 32.06 -22.48 3.71
CA SER A 414 33.07 -21.45 3.47
C SER A 414 33.01 -20.32 4.51
N HIS A 415 31.80 -19.93 4.93
CA HIS A 415 31.62 -18.94 5.98
C HIS A 415 32.08 -19.45 7.36
N LEU A 416 31.69 -20.67 7.74
CA LEU A 416 32.08 -21.29 9.02
C LEU A 416 33.60 -21.54 9.11
N VAL A 417 34.26 -21.87 8.01
CA VAL A 417 35.73 -22.02 7.95
C VAL A 417 36.46 -20.71 8.19
N LYS A 418 35.92 -19.58 7.69
CA LYS A 418 36.50 -18.26 7.98
C LYS A 418 36.38 -17.88 9.47
N GLN A 419 35.30 -18.32 10.13
CA GLN A 419 34.98 -18.01 11.52
C GLN A 419 35.47 -19.08 12.52
N LEU A 420 36.29 -20.03 12.07
CA LEU A 420 36.65 -21.22 12.86
C LEU A 420 37.58 -20.87 14.03
N ASN A 421 38.33 -19.77 13.91
CA ASN A 421 39.25 -19.24 14.92
C ASN A 421 38.65 -18.11 15.78
N ASP A 422 37.44 -17.64 15.47
CA ASP A 422 36.77 -16.60 16.25
C ASP A 422 36.28 -17.18 17.59
N SER A 423 36.53 -16.51 18.70
CA SER A 423 36.15 -16.96 20.05
C SER A 423 34.65 -16.86 20.34
N ASP A 424 33.89 -16.13 19.51
CA ASP A 424 32.44 -16.00 19.69
C ASP A 424 31.70 -17.31 19.37
N PRO A 425 30.60 -17.65 20.05
CA PRO A 425 29.78 -18.81 19.71
C PRO A 425 29.08 -18.65 18.35
N SER A 426 28.71 -19.76 17.69
CA SER A 426 27.91 -19.70 16.46
C SER A 426 26.50 -19.21 16.75
N THR A 427 26.13 -18.05 16.22
CA THR A 427 24.79 -17.47 16.29
C THR A 427 23.89 -18.09 15.20
N THR A 428 23.53 -19.36 15.34
CA THR A 428 22.52 -20.00 14.49
C THR A 428 21.15 -19.98 15.16
N SER A 429 20.11 -19.72 14.37
CA SER A 429 18.73 -19.71 14.85
C SER A 429 18.03 -21.04 14.55
N PRO A 430 17.21 -21.60 15.46
CA PRO A 430 16.39 -22.76 15.15
C PRO A 430 15.28 -22.38 14.15
N LEU A 431 14.76 -23.37 13.42
CA LEU A 431 13.63 -23.15 12.52
C LEU A 431 12.32 -22.92 13.30
N VAL A 432 12.11 -23.69 14.36
CA VAL A 432 10.99 -23.58 15.30
C VAL A 432 11.56 -23.33 16.70
N GLU A 433 11.08 -22.33 17.42
CA GLU A 433 11.58 -22.03 18.77
C GLU A 433 11.47 -23.24 19.70
N GLY A 434 12.47 -23.41 20.57
CA GLY A 434 12.56 -24.54 21.51
C GLY A 434 13.19 -25.82 20.95
N THR A 435 13.56 -25.85 19.67
CA THR A 435 14.25 -27.01 19.07
C THR A 435 15.78 -26.93 19.23
N PRO A 436 16.47 -28.09 19.31
CA PRO A 436 17.91 -28.12 19.55
C PRO A 436 18.69 -27.58 18.34
N THR A 437 19.75 -26.82 18.60
CA THR A 437 20.74 -26.35 17.61
C THR A 437 22.14 -26.78 18.01
N ILE A 438 23.06 -26.88 17.03
CA ILE A 438 24.43 -27.30 17.30
C ILE A 438 25.31 -26.08 17.51
N LYS A 439 25.71 -25.85 18.76
CA LYS A 439 26.56 -24.71 19.15
C LYS A 439 28.04 -24.89 18.78
N SER A 440 28.49 -26.12 18.52
CA SER A 440 29.90 -26.40 18.21
C SER A 440 30.16 -26.28 16.71
N ARG A 441 30.92 -25.26 16.31
CA ARG A 441 31.32 -25.02 14.90
C ARG A 441 32.02 -26.24 14.27
N LYS A 442 32.90 -26.92 15.00
CA LYS A 442 33.61 -28.12 14.51
C LYS A 442 32.66 -29.28 14.23
N LYS A 443 31.70 -29.55 15.13
CA LYS A 443 30.67 -30.59 14.92
C LYS A 443 29.74 -30.21 13.77
N LEU A 444 29.36 -28.94 13.67
CA LEU A 444 28.52 -28.45 12.58
C LEU A 444 29.21 -28.62 11.22
N LEU A 445 30.50 -28.29 11.12
CA LEU A 445 31.30 -28.51 9.91
C LEU A 445 31.39 -29.98 9.52
N GLN A 446 31.62 -30.88 10.48
CA GLN A 446 31.65 -32.31 10.22
C GLN A 446 30.31 -32.82 9.64
N ILE A 447 29.18 -32.34 10.17
CA ILE A 447 27.84 -32.69 9.67
C ILE A 447 27.65 -32.14 8.25
N ILE A 448 28.06 -30.89 8.00
CA ILE A 448 27.99 -30.27 6.67
C ILE A 448 28.83 -31.06 5.66
N ASP A 449 30.09 -31.38 5.98
CA ASP A 449 30.99 -32.12 5.08
C ASP A 449 30.46 -33.53 4.78
N THR A 450 29.94 -34.22 5.80
CA THR A 450 29.32 -35.55 5.64
C THR A 450 28.08 -35.48 4.76
N THR A 451 27.26 -34.45 4.95
CA THR A 451 26.04 -34.26 4.16
C THR A 451 26.37 -33.92 2.71
N LEU A 452 27.33 -33.02 2.47
CA LEU A 452 27.81 -32.66 1.14
C LEU A 452 28.28 -33.89 0.37
N LEU A 453 29.09 -34.75 1.01
CA LEU A 453 29.53 -36.00 0.41
C LEU A 453 28.36 -36.90 -0.02
N LYS A 454 27.36 -37.09 0.86
CA LYS A 454 26.15 -37.86 0.53
C LYS A 454 25.37 -37.24 -0.63
N CYS A 455 25.22 -35.91 -0.65
CA CYS A 455 24.53 -35.21 -1.74
C CYS A 455 25.26 -35.43 -3.07
N TYR A 456 26.59 -35.28 -3.11
CA TYR A 456 27.37 -35.49 -4.33
C TYR A 456 27.28 -36.91 -4.86
N LEU A 457 27.26 -37.91 -3.99
CA LEU A 457 27.06 -39.32 -4.37
C LEU A 457 25.67 -39.55 -4.98
N HIS A 458 24.64 -38.87 -4.47
CA HIS A 458 23.29 -38.99 -5.01
C HIS A 458 23.06 -38.22 -6.33
N THR A 459 23.80 -37.14 -6.58
CA THR A 459 23.63 -36.30 -7.79
C THR A 459 24.60 -36.66 -8.92
N ASN A 460 25.74 -37.30 -8.63
CA ASN A 460 26.71 -37.70 -9.65
C ASN A 460 26.78 -39.22 -9.76
N SER A 461 26.14 -39.76 -10.79
CA SER A 461 26.21 -41.19 -11.16
C SER A 461 27.61 -41.64 -11.64
N CYS A 462 28.55 -40.72 -11.87
CA CYS A 462 29.94 -41.03 -12.22
C CYS A 462 30.88 -41.20 -11.01
N LEU A 463 30.39 -41.03 -9.78
CA LEU A 463 31.15 -41.14 -8.53
C LEU A 463 30.83 -42.43 -7.73
N ILE A 464 29.93 -43.28 -8.27
CA ILE A 464 29.55 -44.60 -7.71
C ILE A 464 30.23 -45.70 -8.51
#